data_AF-A0A2V8MVB1-F1
#
_entry.id   AF-A0A2V8MVB1-F1
#
_cell.length_a   1.000
_cell.length_b   1.000
_cell.length_c   1.000
_cell.angle_alpha   90.00
_cell.angle_beta   90.00
_cell.angle_gamma   90.00
#
_symmetry.space_group_name_H-M   'P 1'
#
loop_
_entity.id
_entity.type
_entity.pdbx_description
1 polymer ?
#
loop_
_entity_poly.entity_id
_entity_poly.type
_entity_poly.pdbx_seq_one_letter_code
_entity_poly.pdbx_strand_id
1 'polypeptide(L)' 'MDYPTCSTTGNTNQRRTLFLQNPQQGQYYAGLVAMDDGGTASYNGLFLSIQKRLSHNVSVLANHTWQHCISDFWNI' A
#
# COMPACT_ATOMS: atom_id res chain seq x y z
N MET A 1 -44.97 7.00 17.55
CA MET A 1 -43.76 6.87 18.38
C MET A 1 -42.61 7.30 17.50
N ASP A 2 -42.36 8.60 17.40
CA ASP A 2 -41.21 9.15 16.68
C ASP A 2 -40.24 9.71 17.71
N TYR A 3 -39.00 9.20 17.70
CA TYR A 3 -37.92 9.74 18.50
C TYR A 3 -37.07 10.64 17.60
N PRO A 4 -36.67 11.85 18.05
CA PRO A 4 -35.85 12.75 17.25
C PRO A 4 -34.52 12.10 16.86
N THR A 5 -34.32 11.87 15.57
CA THR A 5 -33.06 11.32 15.04
C THR A 5 -32.01 12.42 14.96
N CYS A 6 -31.18 12.54 15.98
CA CYS A 6 -30.02 13.46 16.00
C CYS A 6 -28.85 12.98 15.12
N SER A 7 -28.95 11.80 14.51
CA SER A 7 -27.95 11.21 13.62
C SER A 7 -28.62 10.74 12.33
N THR A 8 -28.28 11.36 11.20
CA THR A 8 -28.72 10.99 9.85
C THR A 8 -27.48 10.82 8.96
N THR A 9 -27.60 10.16 7.82
CA THR A 9 -26.48 10.06 6.86
C THR A 9 -25.99 11.44 6.42
N GLY A 10 -26.88 12.42 6.32
CA GLY A 10 -26.57 13.81 5.98
C GLY A 10 -25.75 14.56 7.05
N ASN A 11 -25.71 14.09 8.31
CA ASN A 11 -24.91 14.71 9.37
C ASN A 11 -23.67 13.90 9.78
N THR A 12 -23.30 12.89 8.99
CA THR A 12 -22.18 12.00 9.28
C THR A 12 -20.85 12.77 9.40
N ASN A 13 -20.59 13.74 8.53
CA ASN A 13 -19.36 14.55 8.55
C ASN A 13 -19.25 15.39 9.82
N GLN A 14 -20.36 16.00 10.26
CA GLN A 14 -20.43 16.88 11.43
C GLN A 14 -20.13 16.16 12.74
N ARG A 15 -20.19 14.82 12.72
CA ARG A 15 -19.92 13.95 13.86
C ARG A 15 -18.53 13.31 13.82
N ARG A 16 -17.71 13.59 12.80
CA ARG A 16 -16.34 13.08 12.70
C ARG A 16 -15.38 13.90 13.56
N THR A 17 -14.32 13.26 14.04
CA THR A 17 -13.35 13.84 14.99
C THR A 17 -12.81 15.19 14.56
N LEU A 18 -12.41 15.35 13.29
CA LEU A 18 -11.85 16.62 12.79
C LEU A 18 -12.89 17.75 12.74
N PHE A 19 -14.15 17.43 12.45
CA PHE A 19 -15.22 18.41 12.49
C PHE A 19 -15.53 18.85 13.92
N LEU A 20 -15.51 17.91 14.87
CA LEU A 20 -15.68 18.21 16.30
C LEU A 20 -14.51 19.02 16.88
N GLN A 21 -13.29 18.81 16.37
CA GLN A 21 -12.10 19.51 16.83
C GLN A 21 -12.03 20.97 16.31
N ASN A 22 -12.34 21.19 15.02
CA ASN A 22 -12.44 22.52 14.45
C ASN A 22 -13.41 22.53 13.25
N PRO A 23 -14.65 23.04 13.39
CA PRO A 23 -15.60 23.07 12.28
C PRO A 23 -15.14 23.88 11.07
N GLN A 24 -14.35 24.95 11.25
CA GLN A 24 -13.87 25.79 10.14
C GLN A 24 -12.90 25.03 9.22
N GLN A 25 -12.13 24.09 9.76
CA GLN A 25 -11.17 23.28 8.99
C GLN A 25 -11.69 21.87 8.72
N GLY A 26 -12.36 21.25 9.67
CA GLY A 26 -12.92 19.91 9.60
C GLY A 26 -14.03 19.75 8.55
N GLN A 27 -14.68 20.83 8.11
CA GLN A 27 -15.63 20.79 6.98
C GLN A 27 -14.99 20.34 5.66
N TYR A 28 -13.67 20.50 5.51
CA TYR A 28 -12.92 20.08 4.31
C TYR A 28 -12.47 18.62 4.37
N TYR A 29 -12.66 17.94 5.51
CA TYR A 29 -12.25 16.56 5.72
C TYR A 29 -13.49 15.68 5.99
N ALA A 30 -13.51 14.51 5.35
CA ALA A 30 -14.63 13.57 5.45
C ALA A 30 -14.14 12.19 5.88
N GLY A 31 -14.33 11.16 5.04
CA GLY A 31 -13.80 9.83 5.31
C GLY A 31 -12.28 9.89 5.24
N LEU A 32 -11.63 9.69 6.38
CA LEU A 32 -10.18 9.53 6.45
C LEU A 32 -9.87 8.08 6.80
N VAL A 33 -8.90 7.53 6.09
CA VAL A 33 -8.37 6.20 6.36
C VAL A 33 -7.14 6.38 7.23
N ALA A 34 -7.05 5.62 8.32
CA ALA A 34 -5.82 5.54 9.08
C ALA A 34 -4.81 4.73 8.23
N MET A 35 -3.67 5.33 7.96
CA MET A 35 -2.54 4.64 7.32
C MET A 35 -1.62 4.14 8.41
N ASP A 36 -1.19 2.89 8.29
CA ASP A 36 -0.25 2.24 9.20
C ASP A 36 1.00 1.82 8.42
N ASP A 37 2.17 1.88 9.06
CA ASP A 37 3.46 1.51 8.47
C ASP A 37 3.92 0.09 8.85
N GLY A 38 3.05 -0.70 9.47
CA GLY A 38 3.35 -2.04 10.01
C GLY A 38 3.55 -3.16 8.98
N GLY A 39 3.59 -2.87 7.68
CA GLY A 39 3.83 -3.88 6.64
C GLY A 39 5.28 -4.34 6.60
N THR A 40 5.51 -5.66 6.54
CA THR A 40 6.85 -6.23 6.35
C THR A 40 7.05 -6.66 4.90
N ALA A 41 8.19 -6.29 4.31
CA ALA A 41 8.58 -6.69 2.96
C ALA A 41 9.92 -7.43 2.97
N SER A 42 9.96 -8.59 2.32
CA SER A 42 11.16 -9.41 2.12
C SER A 42 11.43 -9.57 0.63
N TYR A 43 12.68 -9.34 0.22
CA TYR A 43 13.12 -9.47 -1.15
C TYR A 43 14.22 -10.52 -1.25
N ASN A 44 14.01 -11.52 -2.11
CA ASN A 44 15.02 -12.51 -2.46
C ASN A 44 15.33 -12.39 -3.95
N GLY A 45 16.61 -12.29 -4.28
CA GLY A 45 17.08 -12.21 -5.66
C GLY A 45 18.11 -13.29 -5.94
N LEU A 46 18.04 -13.87 -7.12
CA LEU A 46 19.04 -14.77 -7.67
C LEU A 46 19.52 -14.22 -9.02
N PHE A 47 20.84 -14.17 -9.19
CA PHE A 47 21.48 -13.82 -10.45
C PHE A 47 22.41 -14.95 -10.90
N LEU A 48 22.20 -15.44 -12.12
CA LEU A 48 23.02 -16.44 -12.77
C LEU A 48 23.68 -15.82 -14.00
N SER A 49 24.99 -15.95 -14.11
CA SER A 49 25.76 -15.54 -15.28
C SER A 49 26.56 -16.71 -15.82
N ILE A 50 26.38 -17.00 -17.10
CA ILE A 50 27.04 -18.08 -17.82
C ILE A 50 27.85 -17.45 -18.94
N GLN A 51 29.15 -17.71 -18.95
CA GLN A 51 30.04 -17.32 -20.02
C GLN A 51 30.82 -18.55 -20.49
N LYS A 52 30.64 -18.93 -21.75
CA LYS A 52 31.34 -20.06 -22.36
C LYS A 52 31.99 -19.63 -23.66
N ARG A 53 33.31 -19.76 -23.74
CA ARG A 53 34.05 -19.64 -25.01
C ARG A 53 34.01 -20.99 -25.70
N LEU A 54 33.53 -21.01 -26.94
CA LEU A 54 33.51 -22.17 -27.82
C LEU A 54 34.71 -22.08 -28.78
N SER A 55 34.99 -23.18 -29.49
CA SER A 55 35.97 -23.16 -30.58
C SER A 55 35.47 -22.33 -31.76
N HIS A 56 36.36 -22.06 -32.72
CA HIS A 56 36.04 -21.28 -33.94
C HIS A 56 35.58 -19.84 -33.68
N ASN A 57 36.14 -19.18 -32.66
CA ASN A 57 35.86 -17.77 -32.31
C ASN A 57 34.39 -17.48 -31.92
N VAL A 58 33.66 -18.48 -31.43
CA VAL A 58 32.28 -18.29 -30.96
C VAL A 58 32.25 -18.21 -29.43
N SER A 59 31.43 -17.33 -28.87
CA SER A 59 31.18 -17.24 -27.44
C SER A 59 29.68 -17.26 -27.15
N VAL A 60 29.32 -17.85 -26.01
CA VAL A 60 27.95 -17.85 -25.47
C VAL A 60 27.98 -17.09 -24.15
N LEU A 61 27.12 -16.10 -24.04
CA LEU A 61 26.86 -15.38 -22.80
C LEU A 61 25.36 -15.47 -22.49
N ALA A 62 25.02 -15.88 -21.27
CA ALA A 62 23.65 -15.90 -20.79
C ALA A 62 23.58 -15.32 -19.38
N ASN A 63 22.59 -14.46 -19.14
CA ASN A 63 22.32 -13.90 -17.82
C ASN A 63 20.86 -14.18 -17.47
N HIS A 64 20.60 -14.67 -16.27
CA HIS A 64 19.25 -14.93 -15.77
C HIS A 64 19.07 -14.32 -14.39
N THR A 65 18.01 -13.53 -14.23
CA THR A 65 17.60 -12.93 -12.97
C THR A 65 16.28 -13.52 -12.54
N TRP A 66 16.22 -14.02 -11.31
CA TRP A 66 14.98 -14.39 -10.64
C TRP A 66 14.81 -13.53 -9.40
N GLN A 67 13.60 -13.02 -9.18
CA GLN A 67 13.26 -12.27 -7.99
C GLN A 67 11.98 -12.82 -7.37
N HIS A 68 11.96 -12.91 -6.04
CA HIS A 68 10.80 -13.24 -5.26
C HIS A 68 10.58 -12.17 -4.19
N CYS A 69 9.54 -11.36 -4.42
CA CYS A 69 9.09 -10.34 -3.48
C CYS A 69 7.93 -10.91 -2.65
N ILE A 70 8.07 -10.88 -1.33
CA ILE A 70 6.99 -11.20 -0.39
C ILE A 70 6.71 -9.93 0.39
N SER A 71 5.48 -9.45 0.36
CA SER A 71 5.03 -8.31 1.16
C SER A 71 3.70 -8.65 1.82
N ASP A 72 3.57 -8.41 3.12
CA ASP A 72 2.25 -8.39 3.74
C ASP A 72 1.62 -6.99 3.61
N PHE A 73 0.32 -6.97 3.31
CA PHE A 73 -0.51 -5.80 3.58
C PHE A 73 -1.14 -6.03 4.94
N TRP A 74 -0.69 -5.27 5.95
CA TRP A 74 -1.36 -5.21 7.23
C TRP A 74 -2.82 -4.76 6.99
N ASN A 75 -3.77 -5.69 7.17
CA ASN A 75 -5.20 -5.38 7.06
C ASN A 75 -5.64 -4.76 8.38
N ILE A 76 -5.99 -3.47 8.34
CA ILE A 76 -6.72 -2.76 9.41
C ILE A 76 -8.23 -2.92 9.24
#